data_AF-A0A4Q5HRB7-F1
#
_entry.id   AF-A0A4Q5HRB7-F1
#
_cell.length_a   1.000
_cell.length_b   1.000
_cell.length_c   1.000
_cell.angle_alpha   90.00
_cell.angle_beta   90.00
_cell.angle_gamma   90.00
#
_symmetry.space_group_name_H-M   'P 1'
#
loop_
_entity.id
_entity.type
_entity.pdbx_description
1 polymer ?
#
loop_
_entity_poly.entity_id
_entity_poly.type
_entity_poly.pdbx_seq_one_letter_code
_entity_poly.pdbx_strand_id
1 'polypeptide(L)'
;MATIQFPVIELENSKFQVSVDLALYSKDVITAAIYKFSHLFYIHQQIDGNNPNIVIVIFESKDGNILTVDIPKQFCNELIDQQLRHNVNEQFGHIRDMIVEEAFRPVNSK
;
A
#
# COMPACT_ATOMS: atom_id res chain seq x y z
N MET A 1 -26.28 -3.59 16.62
CA MET A 1 -25.59 -2.72 15.64
C MET A 1 -24.36 -3.48 15.17
N ALA A 2 -24.12 -3.58 13.86
CA ALA A 2 -22.90 -4.20 13.36
C ALA A 2 -21.72 -3.27 13.62
N THR A 3 -20.73 -3.73 14.39
CA THR A 3 -19.52 -2.96 14.68
C THR A 3 -18.56 -3.17 13.52
N ILE A 4 -18.38 -2.16 12.68
CA ILE A 4 -17.35 -2.19 11.65
C ILE A 4 -16.01 -2.00 12.37
N GLN A 5 -15.13 -2.98 12.25
CA GLN A 5 -13.77 -2.92 12.78
C GLN A 5 -12.79 -2.83 11.62
N PHE A 6 -11.75 -2.00 11.78
CA PHE A 6 -10.61 -2.02 10.87
C PHE A 6 -9.93 -3.39 10.95
N PRO A 7 -9.30 -3.87 9.87
CA PRO A 7 -8.58 -5.15 9.87
C PRO A 7 -7.22 -5.03 10.58
N VAL A 8 -7.20 -4.37 11.74
CA VAL A 8 -6.02 -4.05 12.54
C VAL A 8 -6.12 -4.78 13.87
N ILE A 9 -5.07 -5.50 14.23
CA ILE A 9 -4.96 -6.24 15.48
C ILE A 9 -3.71 -5.74 16.21
N GLU A 10 -3.84 -5.43 17.49
CA GLU A 10 -2.71 -5.14 18.36
C GLU A 10 -2.06 -6.46 18.80
N LEU A 11 -0.74 -6.56 18.63
CA LEU A 11 0.07 -7.69 19.04
C LEU A 11 0.88 -7.34 20.30
N GLU A 12 1.58 -8.33 20.85
CA GLU A 12 2.53 -8.10 21.94
C GLU A 12 3.63 -7.10 21.54
N ASN A 13 4.22 -6.44 22.55
CA ASN A 13 5.30 -5.47 22.39
C ASN A 13 4.93 -4.25 21.52
N SER A 14 3.67 -3.81 21.58
CA SER A 14 3.18 -2.61 20.89
C SER A 14 3.36 -2.69 19.37
N LYS A 15 3.29 -3.91 18.81
CA LYS A 15 3.26 -4.16 17.37
C LYS A 15 1.81 -4.16 16.90
N PHE A 16 1.61 -3.83 15.63
CA PHE A 16 0.28 -3.90 15.02
C PHE A 16 0.33 -4.73 13.76
N GLN A 17 -0.68 -5.56 13.58
CA GLN A 17 -0.90 -6.35 12.39
C GLN A 17 -2.05 -5.77 11.59
N VAL A 18 -1.89 -5.70 10.27
CA VAL A 18 -2.96 -5.38 9.32
C VAL A 18 -3.12 -6.55 8.36
N SER A 19 -4.36 -7.02 8.20
CA SER A 19 -4.71 -8.02 7.20
C SER A 19 -5.24 -7.32 5.94
N VAL A 20 -4.59 -7.56 4.81
CA VAL A 20 -4.90 -6.92 3.52
C VAL A 20 -5.36 -7.97 2.53
N ASP A 21 -6.53 -7.77 1.92
CA ASP A 21 -7.11 -8.66 0.92
C ASP A 21 -6.59 -8.32 -0.49
N LEU A 22 -5.93 -9.28 -1.13
CA LEU A 22 -5.41 -9.17 -2.50
C LEU A 22 -6.52 -9.10 -3.56
N ALA A 23 -7.76 -9.41 -3.22
CA ALA A 23 -8.91 -9.15 -4.09
C ALA A 23 -9.23 -7.64 -4.21
N LEU A 24 -8.80 -6.84 -3.24
CA LEU A 24 -9.01 -5.39 -3.22
C LEU A 24 -7.77 -4.62 -3.67
N TYR A 25 -6.58 -5.10 -3.30
CA TYR A 25 -5.32 -4.37 -3.49
C TYR A 25 -4.27 -5.20 -4.22
N SER A 26 -3.61 -4.63 -5.22
CA SER A 26 -2.49 -5.29 -5.90
C SER A 26 -1.24 -5.33 -5.01
N LYS A 27 -0.33 -6.27 -5.26
CA LYS A 27 0.93 -6.39 -4.49
C LYS A 27 1.82 -5.15 -4.62
N ASP A 28 1.81 -4.51 -5.78
CA ASP A 28 2.55 -3.28 -6.03
C ASP A 28 1.99 -2.12 -5.21
N VAL A 29 0.67 -2.05 -5.08
CA VAL A 29 -0.03 -1.06 -4.25
C VAL A 29 0.30 -1.23 -2.77
N ILE A 30 0.30 -2.47 -2.27
CA ILE A 30 0.69 -2.77 -0.88
C ILE A 30 2.13 -2.33 -0.63
N THR A 31 3.05 -2.65 -1.55
CA THR A 31 4.46 -2.27 -1.45
C THR A 31 4.65 -0.75 -1.47
N ALA A 32 3.96 -0.04 -2.36
CA ALA A 32 4.00 1.42 -2.44
C ALA A 32 3.46 2.09 -1.17
N ALA A 33 2.37 1.56 -0.61
CA ALA A 33 1.81 2.05 0.65
C ALA A 33 2.77 1.82 1.81
N ILE A 34 3.38 0.63 1.93
CA ILE A 34 4.38 0.31 2.96
C ILE A 34 5.58 1.26 2.87
N TYR A 35 6.06 1.53 1.66
CA TYR A 35 7.23 2.37 1.43
C TYR A 35 7.07 3.76 2.08
N LYS A 36 5.87 4.35 2.03
CA LYS A 36 5.56 5.64 2.66
C LYS A 36 5.82 5.66 4.17
N PHE A 37 5.68 4.53 4.86
CA PHE A 37 5.86 4.42 6.31
C PHE A 37 7.22 3.82 6.71
N SER A 38 7.94 3.20 5.78
CA SER A 38 9.19 2.47 6.01
C SER A 38 10.34 3.29 6.62
N HIS A 39 10.30 4.62 6.47
CA HIS A 39 11.28 5.50 7.08
C HIS A 39 11.06 5.64 8.60
N LEU A 40 9.81 5.53 9.07
CA LEU A 40 9.41 5.72 10.47
C LEU A 40 9.28 4.42 11.26
N PHE A 41 8.99 3.30 10.60
CA PHE A 41 8.68 2.03 11.24
C PHE A 41 9.43 0.88 10.58
N TYR A 42 9.73 -0.17 11.35
CA TYR A 42 10.08 -1.46 10.78
C TYR A 42 8.78 -2.12 10.31
N ILE A 43 8.73 -2.51 9.04
CA ILE A 43 7.53 -3.10 8.44
C ILE A 43 7.91 -4.41 7.78
N HIS A 44 7.24 -5.48 8.19
CA HIS A 44 7.35 -6.81 7.59
C HIS A 44 6.04 -7.13 6.87
N GLN A 45 6.12 -7.78 5.72
CA GLN A 45 4.95 -8.31 5.02
C GLN A 45 5.14 -9.77 4.66
N GLN A 46 4.07 -10.54 4.73
CA GLN A 46 4.05 -11.94 4.32
C GLN A 46 2.66 -12.34 3.85
N ILE A 47 2.59 -13.37 3.01
CA ILE A 47 1.31 -14.00 2.68
C ILE A 47 0.85 -14.82 3.89
N ASP A 48 -0.44 -14.75 4.21
CA ASP A 48 -1.01 -15.56 5.28
C ASP A 48 -0.88 -17.07 4.96
N GLY A 49 -0.47 -17.86 5.95
CA GLY A 49 -0.22 -19.29 5.77
C GLY A 49 -1.49 -20.10 5.52
N ASN A 50 -2.65 -19.60 5.94
CA ASN A 50 -3.94 -20.28 5.78
C ASN A 50 -4.73 -19.76 4.58
N ASN A 51 -4.51 -18.49 4.18
CA ASN A 51 -5.21 -17.87 3.07
C ASN A 51 -4.25 -17.09 2.14
N PRO A 52 -3.93 -17.63 0.95
CA PRO A 52 -3.00 -16.98 0.02
C PRO A 52 -3.51 -15.65 -0.57
N ASN A 53 -4.80 -15.34 -0.40
CA ASN A 53 -5.37 -14.05 -0.81
C ASN A 53 -5.17 -12.96 0.24
N ILE A 54 -4.63 -13.27 1.42
CA ILE A 54 -4.38 -12.29 2.47
C ILE A 54 -2.89 -12.04 2.58
N VAL A 55 -2.51 -10.75 2.59
CA VAL A 55 -1.19 -10.30 3.01
C VAL A 55 -1.28 -9.76 4.42
N ILE A 56 -0.41 -10.26 5.28
CA ILE A 56 -0.23 -9.77 6.64
C ILE A 56 0.90 -8.76 6.64
N VAL A 57 0.61 -7.55 7.13
CA VAL A 57 1.58 -6.46 7.29
C VAL A 57 1.75 -6.17 8.77
N ILE A 58 2.98 -6.23 9.28
CA ILE A 58 3.30 -6.02 10.69
C ILE A 58 4.12 -4.75 10.85
N PHE A 59 3.66 -3.87 11.72
CA PHE A 59 4.33 -2.63 12.11
C PHE A 59 5.02 -2.82 13.46
N GLU A 60 6.26 -2.35 13.53
CA GLU A 60 7.06 -2.29 14.74
C GLU A 60 7.74 -0.92 14.84
N SER A 61 7.83 -0.40 16.06
CA SER A 61 8.51 0.86 16.35
C SER A 61 9.97 0.79 15.89
N LYS A 62 10.43 1.85 15.22
CA LYS A 62 11.82 2.04 14.80
C LYS A 62 12.35 3.32 15.44
N ASP A 63 13.56 3.27 15.97
CA ASP A 63 14.25 4.41 16.59
C ASP A 63 13.43 5.15 17.67
N GLY A 64 12.55 4.43 18.38
CA GLY A 64 11.69 4.99 19.42
C GLY A 64 10.46 5.75 18.90
N ASN A 65 10.14 5.67 17.61
CA ASN A 65 8.93 6.28 17.05
C ASN A 65 7.66 5.68 17.68
N ILE A 66 6.76 6.55 18.13
CA ILE A 66 5.52 6.14 18.79
C ILE A 66 4.62 5.46 17.76
N LEU A 67 4.37 4.17 17.96
CA LEU A 67 3.45 3.38 17.15
C LEU A 67 2.11 3.27 17.88
N THR A 68 1.08 3.92 17.34
CA THR A 68 -0.30 3.86 17.83
C THR A 68 -1.21 3.19 16.81
N VAL A 69 -2.40 2.76 17.22
CA VAL A 69 -3.39 2.12 16.34
C VAL A 69 -3.79 2.98 15.13
N ASP A 70 -3.63 4.30 15.21
CA ASP A 70 -3.98 5.19 14.11
C ASP A 70 -2.99 5.12 12.95
N ILE A 71 -1.73 4.70 13.18
CA ILE A 71 -0.74 4.51 12.11
C ILE A 71 -1.17 3.38 11.14
N PRO A 72 -1.49 2.16 11.61
CA PRO A 72 -2.09 1.13 10.76
C PRO A 72 -3.38 1.57 10.05
N LYS A 73 -4.24 2.39 10.68
CA LYS A 73 -5.44 2.91 10.01
C LYS A 73 -5.09 3.90 8.90
N GLN A 74 -4.09 4.75 9.10
CA GLN A 74 -3.58 5.63 8.04
C GLN A 74 -2.98 4.83 6.89
N PHE A 75 -2.31 3.71 7.18
CA PHE A 75 -1.87 2.77 6.15
C PHE A 75 -3.05 2.20 5.34
N CYS A 76 -4.18 1.85 5.97
CA CYS A 76 -5.38 1.44 5.24
C CYS A 76 -5.91 2.52 4.29
N ASN A 77 -5.87 3.80 4.67
CA ASN A 77 -6.24 4.89 3.76
C ASN A 77 -5.22 5.02 2.61
N GLU A 78 -3.93 4.86 2.89
CA GLU A 78 -2.90 4.89 1.86
C GLU A 78 -3.06 3.75 0.83
N LEU A 79 -3.51 2.56 1.24
CA LEU A 79 -3.82 1.47 0.32
C LEU A 79 -4.87 1.88 -0.72
N ILE A 80 -5.93 2.58 -0.29
CA ILE A 80 -6.98 3.09 -1.17
C ILE A 80 -6.40 4.11 -2.15
N ASP A 81 -5.63 5.07 -1.66
CA ASP A 81 -5.01 6.10 -2.48
C ASP A 81 -4.06 5.50 -3.53
N GLN A 82 -3.21 4.56 -3.13
CA GLN A 82 -2.28 3.88 -4.03
C GLN A 82 -3.00 2.99 -5.03
N GLN A 83 -4.09 2.31 -4.64
CA GLN A 83 -4.90 1.53 -5.58
C GLN A 83 -5.57 2.40 -6.63
N LEU A 84 -6.09 3.57 -6.25
CA LEU A 84 -6.65 4.52 -7.19
C LEU A 84 -5.59 4.97 -8.20
N ARG A 85 -4.39 5.33 -7.74
CA ARG A 85 -3.28 5.70 -8.63
C ARG A 85 -2.89 4.57 -9.56
N HIS A 86 -2.80 3.35 -9.05
CA HIS A 86 -2.52 2.16 -9.85
C HIS A 86 -3.57 1.96 -10.94
N ASN A 87 -4.86 1.99 -10.59
CA ASN A 87 -5.97 1.85 -11.54
C ASN A 87 -5.95 2.95 -12.62
N VAL A 88 -5.68 4.20 -12.24
CA VAL A 88 -5.59 5.32 -13.19
C VAL A 88 -4.41 5.12 -14.15
N ASN A 89 -3.25 4.69 -13.64
CA ASN A 89 -2.09 4.43 -14.50
C ASN A 89 -2.31 3.23 -15.44
N GLU A 90 -2.96 2.16 -14.96
CA GLU A 90 -3.33 1.02 -15.81
C GLU A 90 -4.33 1.46 -16.91
N GLN A 91 -5.33 2.26 -16.57
CA GLN A 91 -6.35 2.70 -17.52
C GLN A 91 -5.83 3.73 -18.53
N PHE A 92 -4.98 4.66 -18.11
CA PHE A 92 -4.64 5.84 -18.91
C PHE A 92 -3.14 5.99 -19.22
N GLY A 93 -2.29 5.07 -18.76
CA GLY A 93 -0.84 5.10 -19.00
C GLY A 93 -0.49 5.13 -20.49
N HIS A 94 -1.20 4.35 -21.30
CA HIS A 94 -1.02 4.34 -22.74
C HIS A 94 -1.37 5.69 -23.41
N ILE A 95 -2.38 6.42 -22.89
CA ILE A 95 -2.73 7.75 -23.40
C ILE A 95 -1.61 8.75 -23.09
N ARG A 96 -1.06 8.70 -21.86
CA ARG A 96 0.12 9.50 -21.51
C ARG A 96 1.28 9.20 -22.46
N ASP A 97 1.55 7.94 -22.74
CA ASP A 97 2.68 7.55 -23.58
C ASP A 97 2.49 8.05 -25.03
N MET A 98 1.27 7.97 -25.58
CA MET A 98 0.94 8.57 -26.89
C MET A 98 1.12 10.10 -26.90
N ILE A 99 0.72 10.80 -25.84
CA ILE A 99 0.90 12.25 -25.73
C ILE A 99 2.39 12.60 -25.70
N VAL A 100 3.20 11.84 -24.95
CA VAL A 100 4.65 12.03 -24.89
C VAL A 100 5.26 11.76 -26.26
N GLU A 101 4.94 10.65 -26.90
CA GLU A 101 5.45 10.30 -28.23
C GLU A 101 5.18 11.41 -29.25
N GLU A 102 3.94 11.90 -29.32
CA GLU A 102 3.56 12.95 -30.27
C GLU A 102 4.25 14.29 -29.95
N ALA A 103 4.36 14.65 -28.67
CA ALA A 103 5.03 15.89 -28.24
C ALA A 103 6.54 15.89 -28.58
N PHE A 104 7.19 14.71 -28.53
CA PHE A 104 8.62 14.57 -28.82
C PHE A 104 8.93 14.10 -30.25
N ARG A 105 7.92 13.81 -31.08
CA ARG A 105 8.09 13.41 -32.49
C ARG A 105 9.01 14.34 -33.29
N PRO A 106 8.93 15.69 -33.16
CA PRO A 106 9.80 16.60 -33.91
C PRO A 106 11.29 16.50 -33.54
N VAL A 107 11.60 16.03 -32.32
CA VAL A 107 12.98 15.96 -31.80
C VAL A 107 13.60 14.59 -32.05
N ASN A 108 12.78 13.53 -32.06
CA ASN A 108 13.22 12.15 -32.26
C ASN A 108 13.39 11.76 -33.74
N SER A 109 12.94 12.61 -34.68
CA SER A 109 12.99 12.37 -36.13
C SER A 109 14.32 12.79 -36.79
N LYS A 110 15.44 12.82 -36.05
CA LYS A 110 16.78 13.14 -36.56
C LYS A 110 17.67 11.91 -36.63
#